data_AF-A0A9W7ZN39-F1
#
_entry.id   AF-A0A9W7ZN39-F1
#
_cell.length_a   1.000
_cell.length_b   1.000
_cell.length_c   1.000
_cell.angle_alpha   90.00
_cell.angle_beta   90.00
_cell.angle_gamma   90.00
#
_symmetry.space_group_name_H-M   'P 1'
#
loop_
_entity.id
_entity.type
_entity.pdbx_description
1 polymer ?
#
loop_
_entity_poly.entity_id
_entity_poly.type
_entity_poly.pdbx_seq_one_letter_code
_entity_poly.pdbx_strand_id
1 'polypeptide(L)'
;MMLVAEYETPENSVNKVVLWDSIIQTPQDAEFHLKKYRNKYRFRDFTETFGSQQANLTVYWDVTPYIGFLQPHRHVLTMQTFDLPKVSYK
;
A
#
# COMPACT_ATOMS: atom_id res chain seq x y z
N MET A 1 9.03 -1.87 4.86
CA MET A 1 7.57 -1.99 4.97
C MET A 1 6.92 -1.23 3.84
N MET A 2 5.80 -1.73 3.30
CA MET A 2 5.00 -1.06 2.27
C MET A 2 3.50 -1.17 2.57
N LEU A 3 2.75 -0.14 2.18
CA LEU A 3 1.29 -0.12 2.15
C LEU A 3 0.84 -0.29 0.70
N VAL A 4 0.01 -1.29 0.44
CA VAL A 4 -0.50 -1.63 -0.89
C VAL A 4 -2.01 -1.54 -0.90
N ALA A 5 -2.57 -0.93 -1.95
CA ALA A 5 -3.99 -0.99 -2.25
C ALA A 5 -4.24 -2.04 -3.34
N GLU A 6 -5.16 -2.95 -3.08
CA GLU A 6 -5.64 -3.95 -4.04
C GLU A 6 -7.10 -3.66 -4.41
N TYR A 7 -7.43 -3.59 -5.69
CA TYR A 7 -8.77 -3.22 -6.18
C TYR A 7 -9.08 -3.83 -7.56
N GLU A 8 -10.35 -4.09 -7.85
CA GLU A 8 -10.80 -4.78 -9.09
C GLU A 8 -11.51 -3.86 -10.10
N THR A 9 -10.92 -3.55 -11.25
CA THR A 9 -11.58 -2.73 -12.29
C THR A 9 -12.27 -3.62 -13.34
N PRO A 10 -13.25 -3.09 -14.12
CA PRO A 10 -13.87 -3.87 -15.19
C PRO A 10 -12.88 -4.45 -16.21
N GLU A 11 -11.75 -3.78 -16.41
CA GLU A 11 -10.69 -4.19 -17.34
C GLU A 11 -9.68 -5.15 -16.71
N ASN A 12 -9.45 -5.08 -15.39
CA ASN A 12 -8.48 -5.89 -14.68
C ASN A 12 -9.03 -6.40 -13.35
N SER A 13 -9.08 -7.74 -13.22
CA SER A 13 -9.58 -8.41 -12.03
C SER A 13 -8.74 -8.17 -10.77
N VAL A 14 -7.44 -7.83 -10.90
CA VAL A 14 -6.57 -7.57 -9.75
C VAL A 14 -5.59 -6.44 -10.08
N ASN A 15 -5.87 -5.24 -9.59
CA ASN A 15 -4.92 -4.13 -9.60
C ASN A 15 -4.23 -4.02 -8.25
N LYS A 16 -2.90 -3.86 -8.24
CA LYS A 16 -2.11 -3.66 -7.01
C LYS A 16 -1.24 -2.42 -7.14
N VAL A 17 -1.38 -1.47 -6.22
CA VAL A 17 -0.63 -0.22 -6.21
C VAL A 17 0.04 -0.01 -4.86
N VAL A 18 1.33 0.30 -4.88
CA VAL A 18 2.07 0.69 -3.66
C VAL A 18 1.83 2.16 -3.36
N LEU A 19 1.29 2.45 -2.18
CA LEU A 19 0.96 3.83 -1.76
C LEU A 19 2.11 4.47 -1.03
N TRP A 20 2.85 3.67 -0.28
CA TRP A 20 3.90 4.21 0.54
C TRP A 20 4.81 3.08 0.98
N ASP A 21 6.08 3.39 1.07
CA ASP A 21 7.11 2.51 1.60
C ASP A 21 7.99 3.28 2.57
N SER A 22 8.42 2.58 3.62
CA SER A 22 9.43 3.09 4.55
C SER A 22 10.23 1.94 5.17
N ILE A 23 11.47 2.27 5.53
CA ILE A 23 12.38 1.39 6.24
C ILE A 23 12.33 1.77 7.71
N ILE A 24 11.95 0.81 8.55
CA ILE A 24 11.94 0.93 10.00
C ILE A 24 13.27 0.40 10.49
N GLN A 25 14.05 1.23 11.18
CA GLN A 25 15.36 0.82 11.70
C GLN A 25 15.31 0.48 13.19
N THR A 26 14.44 1.16 13.95
CA THR A 26 14.33 0.95 15.39
C THR A 26 12.92 0.51 15.79
N PRO A 27 12.76 -0.21 16.92
CA PRO A 27 11.43 -0.58 17.42
C PRO A 27 10.54 0.63 17.75
N GLN A 28 11.12 1.76 18.14
CA GLN A 28 10.40 2.99 18.43
C GLN A 28 9.76 3.57 17.17
N ASP A 29 10.42 3.43 16.02
CA ASP A 29 9.89 3.86 14.71
C ASP A 29 8.81 2.91 14.17
N ALA A 30 8.55 1.77 14.83
CA ALA A 30 7.51 0.83 14.44
C ALA A 30 6.11 1.26 14.89
N GLU A 31 5.99 2.25 15.79
CA GLU A 31 4.72 2.85 16.17
C GLU A 31 4.37 4.01 15.23
N PHE A 32 3.39 3.79 14.37
CA PHE A 32 3.03 4.75 13.33
C PHE A 32 1.80 5.59 13.70
N HIS A 33 1.99 6.89 13.79
CA HIS A 33 0.89 7.87 13.84
C HIS A 33 0.77 8.63 12.51
N LEU A 34 0.41 7.91 11.44
CA LEU A 34 0.25 8.51 10.12
C LEU A 34 -1.05 9.32 10.04
N LYS A 35 -0.98 10.62 10.34
CA LYS A 35 -2.07 11.57 10.12
C LYS A 35 -1.73 12.46 8.91
N LYS A 36 -2.59 12.44 7.88
CA LYS A 36 -2.46 13.26 6.65
C LYS A 36 -1.14 13.03 5.89
N TYR A 37 -0.59 11.82 5.95
CA TYR A 37 0.60 11.49 5.18
C TYR A 37 0.28 11.52 3.68
N ARG A 38 1.15 12.16 2.90
CA ARG A 38 1.00 12.19 1.44
C ARG A 38 1.50 10.88 0.86
N ASN A 39 0.75 10.34 -0.09
CA ASN A 39 1.19 9.20 -0.88
C ASN A 39 2.51 9.55 -1.57
N LYS A 40 3.51 8.67 -1.47
CA LYS A 40 4.85 8.88 -2.04
C LYS A 40 4.86 8.66 -3.55
N TYR A 41 3.97 7.78 -4.05
CA TYR A 41 3.84 7.46 -5.46
C TYR A 41 2.53 8.02 -6.02
N ARG A 42 2.56 8.50 -7.26
CA ARG A 42 1.30 8.87 -7.91
C ARG A 42 0.48 7.61 -8.14
N PHE A 43 -0.75 7.62 -7.65
CA PHE A 43 -1.75 6.64 -8.06
C PHE A 43 -1.96 6.79 -9.57
N ARG A 44 -1.59 5.76 -10.31
CA ARG A 44 -1.81 5.69 -11.74
C ARG A 44 -2.49 4.36 -12.03
N ASP A 45 -3.67 4.46 -12.59
CA ASP A 45 -4.40 3.33 -13.14
C ASP A 45 -4.45 3.49 -14.67
N PHE A 46 -4.76 2.39 -15.37
CA PHE A 46 -5.06 2.41 -16.80
C PHE A 46 -6.36 3.16 -17.08
N THR A 47 -7.31 3.14 -16.14
CA THR A 47 -8.54 3.93 -16.24
C THR A 47 -8.30 5.40 -15.90
N GLU A 48 -8.98 6.29 -16.61
CA GLU A 48 -8.93 7.74 -16.36
C GLU A 48 -9.61 8.13 -15.02
N THR A 49 -10.45 7.25 -14.48
CA THR A 49 -11.21 7.49 -13.26
C THR A 49 -11.16 6.28 -12.33
N PHE A 50 -10.67 6.50 -11.12
CA PHE A 50 -10.97 5.63 -10.00
C PHE A 50 -12.47 5.76 -9.71
N GLY A 51 -13.26 4.77 -10.11
CA GLY A 51 -14.67 4.68 -9.72
C GLY A 51 -14.82 4.64 -8.20
N SER A 52 -16.05 4.77 -7.68
CA SER A 52 -16.33 4.42 -6.28
C SER A 52 -16.09 2.94 -6.08
N GLN A 53 -14.87 2.62 -5.74
CA GLN A 53 -14.36 1.26 -5.74
C GLN A 53 -13.77 0.95 -4.37
N GLN A 54 -14.20 -0.20 -3.84
CA GLN A 54 -13.66 -0.74 -2.62
C GLN A 54 -12.26 -1.27 -2.92
N ALA A 55 -11.27 -0.70 -2.25
CA ALA A 55 -9.90 -1.15 -2.26
C ALA A 55 -9.56 -1.81 -0.93
N ASN A 56 -8.88 -2.95 -0.98
CA ASN A 56 -8.33 -3.61 0.19
C ASN A 56 -6.90 -3.10 0.42
N LEU A 57 -6.71 -2.38 1.52
CA LEU A 57 -5.42 -1.91 1.98
C LEU A 57 -4.73 -3.03 2.77
N THR A 58 -3.53 -3.38 2.32
CA THR A 58 -2.70 -4.41 2.94
C THR A 58 -1.32 -3.84 3.25
N VAL A 59 -0.86 -4.05 4.48
CA VAL A 59 0.52 -3.70 4.88
C VAL A 59 1.39 -4.94 4.79
N TYR A 60 2.48 -4.81 4.05
CA TYR A 60 3.51 -5.83 3.89
C TYR A 60 4.82 -5.36 4.52
N TRP A 61 5.52 -6.23 5.25
CA TRP A 61 6.89 -5.96 5.68
C TRP A 61 7.72 -7.24 5.65
N ASP A 62 8.99 -7.01 5.34
CA ASP A 62 10.03 -8.02 5.27
C ASP A 62 11.10 -7.60 6.29
N VAL A 63 11.63 -8.54 7.08
CA VAL A 63 12.70 -8.27 8.06
C VAL A 63 14.04 -8.59 7.42
N THR A 64 14.89 -7.57 7.29
CA THR A 64 16.24 -7.73 6.70
C THR A 64 17.29 -7.73 7.81
N PRO A 65 18.04 -8.83 8.00
CA PRO A 65 19.16 -8.83 8.94
C PRO A 65 20.31 -7.96 8.44
N TYR A 66 21.07 -7.37 9.37
CA TYR A 66 22.27 -6.57 9.05
C TYR A 66 23.41 -7.41 8.45
N ILE A 67 23.50 -8.69 8.86
CA ILE A 67 24.45 -9.68 8.34
C ILE A 67 23.77 -11.05 8.21
N GLY A 68 24.21 -11.87 7.26
CA GLY A 68 23.73 -13.25 7.08
C GLY A 68 22.78 -13.44 5.89
N PHE A 69 22.01 -14.52 5.92
CA PHE A 69 21.12 -14.91 4.82
C PHE A 69 19.83 -14.10 4.80
N LEU A 70 19.51 -13.52 3.65
CA LEU A 70 18.19 -12.94 3.39
C LEU A 70 17.19 -14.09 3.23
N GLN A 71 16.33 -14.28 4.22
CA GLN A 71 15.18 -15.15 4.09
C GLN A 71 14.00 -14.29 3.65
N PRO A 72 13.42 -14.54 2.46
CA PRO A 72 12.23 -13.83 2.02
C PRO A 72 11.05 -14.30 2.88
N HIS A 73 10.80 -13.59 3.98
CA HIS A 73 9.67 -13.83 4.85
C HIS A 73 8.80 -12.57 4.87
N ARG A 74 7.78 -12.58 4.01
CA ARG A 74 6.83 -11.47 3.91
C ARG A 74 5.70 -11.67 4.88
N HIS A 75 5.58 -10.73 5.80
CA HIS A 75 4.49 -10.70 6.76
C HIS A 75 3.37 -9.77 6.29
N VAL A 76 2.14 -10.11 6.69
CA VAL A 76 0.90 -9.39 6.35
C VAL A 76 0.15 -9.10 7.65
N LEU A 77 -0.16 -7.84 7.94
CA LEU A 77 -0.64 -7.42 9.27
C LEU A 77 -2.16 -7.38 9.30
N THR A 78 -2.81 -6.87 8.25
CA THR A 78 -4.28 -6.76 8.15
C THR A 78 -4.69 -6.35 6.73
N MET A 79 -5.88 -6.80 6.31
CA MET A 79 -6.62 -6.26 5.17
C MET A 79 -7.73 -5.34 5.69
N GLN A 80 -7.75 -4.08 5.25
CA GLN A 80 -8.83 -3.14 5.55
C GLN A 80 -9.46 -2.64 4.26
N THR A 81 -10.79 -2.72 4.16
CA THR A 81 -11.51 -2.16 3.02
C THR A 81 -11.61 -0.64 3.15
N PHE A 82 -11.33 0.06 2.05
CA PHE A 82 -11.30 1.51 1.94
C PHE A 82 -11.90 1.93 0.60
N ASP A 83 -12.84 2.87 0.63
CA ASP A 83 -13.43 3.42 -0.59
C ASP A 83 -12.50 4.46 -1.22
N LEU A 84 -12.09 4.24 -2.46
CA LEU A 84 -11.24 5.18 -3.19
C LEU A 84 -11.99 6.49 -3.51
N PRO A 85 -11.33 7.66 -3.38
CA PRO A 85 -11.94 8.93 -3.73
C PRO A 85 -12.09 9.04 -5.25
N LYS A 86 -13.27 9.49 -5.69
CA LYS A 86 -13.53 9.77 -7.11
C LYS A 86 -12.68 10.96 -7.57
N VAL A 87 -11.74 10.73 -8.48
CA VAL A 87 -10.94 11.80 -9.09
C VAL A 87 -11.75 12.42 -10.23
N SER A 88 -12.22 13.65 -10.05
CA SER A 88 -12.84 14.45 -11.11
C SER A 88 -11.77 15.35 -11.71
N TYR A 89 -11.26 15.00 -12.89
CA TYR A 89 -10.52 15.97 -13.71
C TYR A 89 -11.56 16.99 -14.24
N LYS A 90 -11.37 18.26 -13.90
CA LYS A 90 -12.03 19.39 -14.58
C LYS A 90 -11.12 19.90 -15.68
#